data_AF-A0A554KYI2-F1
#
_entry.id   AF-A0A554KYI2-F1
#
_cell.length_a   1.000
_cell.length_b   1.000
_cell.length_c   1.000
_cell.angle_alpha   90.00
_cell.angle_beta   90.00
_cell.angle_gamma   90.00
#
_symmetry.space_group_name_H-M   'P 1'
#
loop_
_entity.id
_entity.type
_entity.pdbx_description
1 polymer ?
#
loop_
_entity_poly.entity_id
_entity_poly.type
_entity_poly.pdbx_seq_one_letter_code
_entity_poly.pdbx_strand_id
1 'polypeptide(L)'
;MSEFKDIQKTALTVTRFVGSPASIIIHTILFAGSFLAVWFDILNLDRMLLVLTTIVSLEAIYLAIFIQMTINYQAASIAEVREDVEEIQEDVGEIQEDVEEISEDVDELQEDIEEIGEDVEGIGEDVEEMTEEENAEAAEEERRKEQQKETLVSIESTLQKLIEEVEQLKRTEKPKDVKPMF
;
A
#
# COMPACT_ATOMS: atom_id res chain seq x y z
N MET A 1 42.12 9.39 -2.17
CA MET A 1 41.07 9.46 -1.14
C MET A 1 41.51 8.94 0.24
N SER A 2 42.33 7.87 0.35
CA SER A 2 42.65 7.30 1.69
C SER A 2 43.62 8.14 2.52
N GLU A 3 44.66 8.74 1.91
CA GLU A 3 45.67 9.53 2.66
C GLU A 3 45.08 10.74 3.41
N PHE A 4 44.08 11.42 2.83
CA PHE A 4 43.39 12.53 3.50
C PHE A 4 42.60 12.08 4.74
N LYS A 5 42.03 10.88 4.69
CA LYS A 5 41.24 10.29 5.79
C LYS A 5 42.14 9.85 6.97
N ASP A 6 43.38 9.51 6.68
CA ASP A 6 44.35 9.12 7.70
C ASP A 6 44.91 10.35 8.43
N ILE A 7 45.27 11.40 7.69
CA ILE A 7 45.68 12.70 8.28
C ILE A 7 44.54 13.30 9.14
N GLN A 8 43.29 13.12 8.70
CA GLN A 8 42.09 13.54 9.42
C GLN A 8 41.94 12.84 10.78
N LYS A 9 42.06 11.50 10.81
CA LYS A 9 41.97 10.75 12.07
C LYS A 9 43.07 11.16 13.03
N THR A 10 44.27 11.43 12.52
CA THR A 10 45.38 11.91 13.33
C THR A 10 45.09 13.29 13.93
N ALA A 11 44.64 14.26 13.13
CA ALA A 11 44.30 15.59 13.62
C ALA A 11 43.22 15.57 14.71
N LEU A 12 42.11 14.86 14.47
CA LEU A 12 41.01 14.70 15.44
C LEU A 12 41.47 14.01 16.72
N THR A 13 42.31 12.97 16.59
CA THR A 13 42.84 12.23 17.75
C THR A 13 43.74 13.12 18.60
N VAL A 14 44.62 13.91 17.97
CA VAL A 14 45.52 14.84 18.64
C VAL A 14 44.72 15.93 19.35
N THR A 15 43.77 16.60 18.68
CA THR A 15 42.94 17.64 19.30
C THR A 15 42.12 17.09 20.47
N ARG A 16 41.56 15.88 20.34
CA ARG A 16 40.80 15.23 21.41
C ARG A 16 41.68 14.85 22.60
N PHE A 17 42.89 14.38 22.35
CA PHE A 17 43.85 14.05 23.40
C PHE A 17 44.32 15.29 24.15
N VAL A 18 44.73 16.34 23.42
CA VAL A 18 45.24 17.59 24.00
C VAL A 18 44.14 18.35 24.75
N GLY A 19 42.89 18.29 24.27
CA GLY A 19 41.72 18.84 24.96
C GLY A 19 41.19 18.00 26.14
N SER A 20 41.83 16.88 26.48
CA SER A 20 41.35 15.99 27.54
C SER A 20 41.76 16.45 28.95
N PRO A 21 41.02 16.09 30.00
CA PRO A 21 41.44 16.33 31.40
C PRO A 21 42.80 15.72 31.74
N ALA A 22 43.17 14.60 31.10
CA ALA A 22 44.48 13.97 31.29
C ALA A 22 45.62 14.85 30.77
N SER A 23 45.42 15.54 29.64
CA SER A 23 46.37 16.52 29.12
C SER A 23 46.60 17.65 30.13
N ILE A 24 45.54 18.18 30.74
CA ILE A 24 45.66 19.24 31.75
C ILE A 24 46.53 18.79 32.93
N ILE A 25 46.35 17.54 33.40
CA ILE A 25 47.14 16.97 34.49
C ILE A 25 48.62 16.84 34.09
N ILE A 26 48.90 16.32 32.90
CA ILE A 26 50.27 16.17 32.37
C ILE A 26 50.95 17.55 32.26
N HIS A 27 50.28 18.54 31.69
CA HIS A 27 50.80 19.91 31.56
C HIS A 27 51.05 20.56 32.92
N THR A 28 50.15 20.36 33.89
CA THR A 28 50.31 20.87 35.26
C THR A 28 51.53 20.27 35.94
N ILE A 29 51.74 18.95 35.79
CA ILE A 29 52.90 18.25 36.36
C ILE A 29 54.20 18.68 35.66
N LEU A 30 54.22 18.78 34.33
CA LEU A 30 55.39 19.23 33.56
C LEU A 30 55.78 20.66 33.95
N PHE A 31 54.81 21.55 34.04
CA PHE A 31 55.01 22.93 34.48
C PHE A 31 55.60 22.95 35.89
N ALA A 32 54.95 22.31 36.88
CA ALA A 32 55.48 22.24 38.25
C ALA A 32 56.88 21.61 38.32
N GLY A 33 57.14 20.55 37.55
CA GLY A 33 58.44 19.89 37.43
C GLY A 33 59.54 20.80 36.90
N SER A 34 59.23 21.68 35.94
CA SER A 34 60.18 22.66 35.41
C SER A 34 60.64 23.67 36.46
N PHE A 35 59.74 24.11 37.34
CA PHE A 35 60.08 24.98 38.48
C PHE A 35 60.84 24.23 39.58
N LEU A 36 60.49 22.97 39.85
CA LEU A 36 61.25 22.13 40.77
C LEU A 36 62.69 21.89 40.29
N ALA A 37 62.93 21.74 38.98
CA ALA A 37 64.27 21.59 38.43
C ALA A 37 65.16 22.81 38.69
N VAL A 38 64.59 24.02 38.68
CA VAL A 38 65.30 25.26 39.08
C VAL A 38 65.55 25.28 40.58
N TRP A 39 64.58 24.83 41.39
CA TRP A 39 64.73 24.75 42.85
C TRP A 39 65.91 23.84 43.28
N PHE A 40 66.16 22.76 42.56
CA PHE A 40 67.30 21.86 42.80
C PHE A 40 68.61 22.30 42.13
N ASP A 41 68.67 23.53 41.60
CA ASP A 41 69.85 24.12 40.93
C ASP A 41 70.33 23.32 39.69
N ILE A 42 69.45 22.51 39.08
CA ILE A 42 69.76 21.71 37.89
C ILE A 42 69.80 22.62 36.64
N LEU A 43 68.95 23.65 36.61
CA LEU A 43 68.80 24.60 35.51
C LEU A 43 68.68 26.04 36.03
N ASN A 44 69.25 27.00 35.29
CA ASN A 44 69.04 28.43 35.54
C ASN A 44 67.61 28.87 35.17
N LEU A 45 67.04 29.80 35.95
CA LEU A 45 65.68 30.32 35.75
C LEU A 45 65.46 30.85 34.32
N ASP A 46 66.38 31.67 33.80
CA ASP A 46 66.24 32.27 32.45
C ASP A 46 66.21 31.22 31.34
N ARG A 47 67.05 30.18 31.48
CA ARG A 47 67.11 29.09 30.49
C ARG A 47 65.87 28.21 30.57
N MET A 48 65.39 27.93 31.78
CA MET A 48 64.14 27.20 31.99
C MET A 48 62.96 27.94 31.37
N LEU A 49 62.81 29.25 31.66
CA LEU A 49 61.72 30.07 31.11
C LEU A 49 61.77 30.12 29.58
N LEU A 50 62.95 30.29 28.99
CA LEU A 50 63.11 30.29 27.53
C LEU A 50 62.66 28.96 26.90
N VAL A 51 63.09 27.83 27.47
CA VAL A 51 62.71 26.49 26.95
C VAL A 51 61.22 26.23 27.16
N LEU A 52 60.69 26.50 28.35
CA LEU A 52 59.29 26.26 28.69
C LEU A 52 58.35 27.09 27.81
N THR A 53 58.63 28.38 27.66
CA THR A 53 57.83 29.27 26.81
C THR A 53 57.93 28.90 25.32
N THR A 54 59.09 28.45 24.84
CA THR A 54 59.24 27.94 23.47
C THR A 54 58.42 26.67 23.25
N ILE A 55 58.43 25.72 24.20
CA ILE A 55 57.64 24.49 24.10
C ILE A 55 56.14 24.80 24.14
N VAL A 56 55.70 25.59 25.12
CA VAL A 56 54.28 25.95 25.30
C VAL A 56 53.76 26.77 24.10
N SER A 57 54.59 27.66 23.54
CA SER A 57 54.20 28.43 22.33
C SER A 57 54.12 27.55 21.09
N LEU A 58 55.05 26.61 20.89
CA LEU A 58 54.96 25.64 19.81
C LEU A 58 53.70 24.78 19.93
N GLU A 59 53.41 24.28 21.13
CA GLU A 59 52.19 23.51 21.40
C GLU A 59 50.92 24.31 21.05
N ALA A 60 50.86 25.57 21.47
CA ALA A 60 49.72 26.45 21.18
C ALA A 60 49.51 26.66 19.67
N ILE A 61 50.60 26.84 18.91
CA ILE A 61 50.53 26.99 17.45
C ILE A 61 50.03 25.69 16.79
N TYR A 62 50.57 24.53 17.18
CA TYR A 62 50.13 23.24 16.63
C TYR A 62 48.65 22.96 16.94
N LEU A 63 48.22 23.21 18.18
CA LEU A 63 46.83 23.04 18.60
C LEU A 63 45.90 23.95 17.79
N ALA A 64 46.27 25.22 17.60
CA ALA A 64 45.50 26.16 16.80
C ALA A 64 45.31 25.68 15.36
N ILE A 65 46.38 25.18 14.71
CA ILE A 65 46.32 24.64 13.35
C ILE A 65 45.41 23.42 13.28
N PHE A 66 45.51 22.48 14.23
CA PHE A 66 44.65 21.30 14.27
C PHE A 66 43.18 21.64 14.50
N ILE A 67 42.89 22.62 15.37
CA ILE A 67 41.53 23.12 15.55
C ILE A 67 41.00 23.71 14.24
N GLN A 68 41.78 24.57 13.58
CA GLN A 68 41.35 25.20 12.32
C GLN A 68 41.09 24.17 11.22
N MET A 69 41.95 23.16 11.10
CA MET A 69 41.76 22.04 10.18
C MET A 69 40.48 21.27 10.50
N THR A 70 40.22 21.00 11.77
CA THR A 70 39.01 20.31 12.23
C THR A 70 37.75 21.11 11.93
N ILE A 71 37.75 22.44 12.16
CA ILE A 71 36.62 23.32 11.88
C ILE A 71 36.32 23.37 10.39
N ASN A 72 37.34 23.57 9.54
CA ASN A 72 37.17 23.60 8.09
C ASN A 72 36.58 22.28 7.58
N TYR A 73 37.03 21.16 8.14
CA TYR A 73 36.47 19.85 7.81
C TYR A 73 35.01 19.72 8.27
N GLN A 74 34.69 20.10 9.50
CA GLN A 74 33.32 20.06 10.01
C GLN A 74 32.39 20.94 9.17
N ALA A 75 32.85 22.11 8.73
CA ALA A 75 32.10 22.97 7.83
C ALA A 75 31.81 22.29 6.48
N ALA A 76 32.80 21.61 5.89
CA ALA A 76 32.60 20.84 4.67
C ALA A 76 31.62 19.66 4.86
N SER A 77 31.77 18.91 5.95
CA SER A 77 30.88 17.80 6.28
C SER A 77 29.44 18.27 6.57
N ILE A 78 29.26 19.44 7.19
CA ILE A 78 27.93 20.04 7.38
C ILE A 78 27.32 20.48 6.04
N ALA A 79 28.14 20.98 5.11
CA ALA A 79 27.67 21.33 3.78
C ALA A 79 27.20 20.09 3.01
N GLU A 80 27.94 18.98 3.07
CA GLU A 80 27.53 17.68 2.51
C GLU A 80 26.22 17.18 3.12
N VAL A 81 26.12 17.13 4.46
CA VAL A 81 24.87 16.73 5.14
C VAL A 81 23.71 17.64 4.79
N ARG A 82 23.96 18.92 4.50
CA ARG A 82 22.90 19.84 4.08
C ARG A 82 22.41 19.52 2.67
N GLU A 83 23.30 19.19 1.76
CA GLU A 83 22.95 18.72 0.40
C GLU A 83 22.11 17.45 0.48
N ASP A 84 22.54 16.46 1.28
CA ASP A 84 21.76 15.23 1.52
C ASP A 84 20.36 15.53 2.08
N VAL A 85 20.23 16.52 2.97
CA VAL A 85 18.95 16.93 3.56
C VAL A 85 18.07 17.70 2.57
N GLU A 86 18.66 18.39 1.60
CA GLU A 86 17.94 19.05 0.51
C GLU A 86 17.40 17.99 -0.48
N GLU A 87 18.21 16.97 -0.83
CA GLU A 87 17.78 15.82 -1.66
C GLU A 87 16.63 15.04 -1.00
N ILE A 88 16.75 14.70 0.29
CA ILE A 88 15.67 14.02 1.03
C ILE A 88 14.37 14.83 1.04
N GLN A 89 14.45 16.17 1.06
CA GLN A 89 13.24 17.00 1.00
C GLN A 89 12.57 16.97 -0.37
N GLU A 90 13.35 16.87 -1.44
CA GLU A 90 12.85 16.70 -2.81
C GLU A 90 12.15 15.34 -2.94
N ASP A 91 12.80 14.25 -2.52
CA ASP A 91 12.22 12.90 -2.51
C ASP A 91 10.90 12.83 -1.72
N VAL A 92 10.85 13.49 -0.55
CA VAL A 92 9.63 13.56 0.26
C VAL A 92 8.52 14.37 -0.42
N GLY A 93 8.89 15.35 -1.26
CA GLY A 93 7.95 16.08 -2.09
C GLY A 93 7.35 15.20 -3.18
N GLU A 94 8.18 14.45 -3.91
CA GLU A 94 7.73 13.50 -4.94
C GLU A 94 6.81 12.43 -4.35
N ILE A 95 7.17 11.84 -3.21
CA ILE A 95 6.33 10.83 -2.54
C ILE A 95 4.97 11.42 -2.12
N GLN A 96 4.88 12.71 -1.78
CA GLN A 96 3.59 13.33 -1.46
C GLN A 96 2.69 13.44 -2.69
N GLU A 97 3.26 13.80 -3.84
CA GLU A 97 2.53 13.86 -5.12
C GLU A 97 2.04 12.46 -5.50
N ASP A 98 2.88 11.43 -5.41
CA ASP A 98 2.49 10.03 -5.66
C ASP A 98 1.34 9.57 -4.74
N VAL A 99 1.36 9.98 -3.47
CA VAL A 99 0.30 9.63 -2.51
C VAL A 99 -1.02 10.36 -2.81
N GLU A 100 -0.95 11.59 -3.31
CA GLU A 100 -2.13 12.33 -3.78
C GLU A 100 -2.74 11.63 -5.01
N GLU A 101 -1.92 11.25 -6.01
CA GLU A 101 -2.39 10.51 -7.20
C GLU A 101 -3.05 9.17 -6.81
N ILE A 102 -2.41 8.38 -5.94
CA ILE A 102 -2.99 7.11 -5.45
C ILE A 102 -4.32 7.36 -4.71
N SER A 103 -4.47 8.48 -4.03
CA SER A 103 -5.72 8.79 -3.34
C SER A 103 -6.85 9.10 -4.32
N GLU A 104 -6.55 9.82 -5.41
CA GLU A 104 -7.50 10.06 -6.51
C GLU A 104 -7.91 8.75 -7.18
N ASP A 105 -6.96 7.87 -7.49
CA ASP A 105 -7.23 6.54 -8.07
C ASP A 105 -8.15 5.69 -7.16
N VAL A 106 -7.95 5.78 -5.83
CA VAL A 106 -8.75 5.03 -4.85
C VAL A 106 -10.18 5.57 -4.76
N ASP A 107 -10.37 6.87 -4.96
CA ASP A 107 -11.71 7.47 -5.01
C ASP A 107 -12.44 7.08 -6.31
N GLU A 108 -11.77 7.09 -7.47
CA GLU A 108 -12.34 6.61 -8.74
C GLU A 108 -12.74 5.13 -8.66
N LEU A 109 -11.88 4.27 -8.09
CA LEU A 109 -12.21 2.86 -7.87
C LEU A 109 -13.40 2.64 -6.93
N GLN A 110 -13.65 3.54 -5.98
CA GLN A 110 -14.84 3.46 -5.13
C GLN A 110 -16.11 3.76 -5.92
N GLU A 111 -16.08 4.78 -6.79
CA GLU A 111 -17.21 5.10 -7.68
C GLU A 111 -17.51 3.92 -8.61
N ASP A 112 -16.49 3.31 -9.21
CA ASP A 112 -16.64 2.11 -10.06
C ASP A 112 -17.30 0.94 -9.30
N ILE A 113 -16.92 0.73 -8.04
CA ILE A 113 -17.49 -0.34 -7.20
C ILE A 113 -18.96 -0.06 -6.88
N GLU A 114 -19.33 1.20 -6.65
CA GLU A 114 -20.71 1.60 -6.44
C GLU A 114 -21.56 1.35 -7.70
N GLU A 115 -21.08 1.75 -8.88
CA GLU A 115 -21.77 1.51 -10.16
C GLU A 115 -21.96 0.01 -10.43
N ILE A 116 -20.92 -0.81 -10.23
CA ILE A 116 -21.04 -2.27 -10.34
C ILE A 116 -22.04 -2.83 -9.33
N GLY A 117 -22.13 -2.23 -8.14
CA GLY A 117 -23.12 -2.59 -7.14
C GLY A 117 -24.56 -2.38 -7.63
N GLU A 118 -24.83 -1.22 -8.23
CA GLU A 118 -26.13 -0.89 -8.84
C GLU A 118 -26.46 -1.83 -10.01
N ASP A 119 -25.50 -2.09 -10.89
CA ASP A 119 -25.66 -3.01 -12.02
C ASP A 119 -26.02 -4.43 -11.56
N VAL A 120 -25.37 -4.93 -10.50
CA VAL A 120 -25.64 -6.26 -9.95
C VAL A 120 -27.03 -6.33 -9.31
N GLU A 121 -27.47 -5.26 -8.65
CA GLU A 121 -28.84 -5.17 -8.11
C GLU A 121 -29.86 -5.19 -9.25
N GLY A 122 -29.65 -4.39 -10.30
CA GLY A 122 -30.52 -4.37 -11.48
C GLY A 122 -30.62 -5.72 -12.20
N ILE A 123 -29.49 -6.42 -12.38
CA ILE A 123 -29.49 -7.79 -12.93
C ILE A 123 -30.27 -8.74 -12.01
N GLY A 124 -30.19 -8.55 -10.70
CA GLY A 124 -30.97 -9.32 -9.73
C GLY A 124 -32.48 -9.17 -9.93
N GLU A 125 -32.95 -7.93 -10.12
CA GLU A 125 -34.36 -7.63 -10.42
C GLU A 125 -34.80 -8.23 -11.76
N ASP A 126 -34.00 -8.06 -12.82
CA ASP A 126 -34.29 -8.61 -14.15
C ASP A 126 -34.45 -10.15 -14.10
N VAL A 127 -33.59 -10.83 -13.35
CA VAL A 127 -33.66 -12.30 -13.18
C VAL A 127 -34.90 -12.72 -12.41
N GLU A 128 -35.31 -11.96 -11.39
CA GLU A 128 -36.55 -12.22 -10.65
C GLU A 128 -37.78 -12.05 -11.56
N GLU A 129 -37.85 -10.96 -12.33
CA GLU A 129 -38.93 -10.72 -13.30
C GLU A 129 -39.03 -11.84 -14.35
N MET A 130 -37.90 -12.23 -14.95
CA MET A 130 -37.87 -13.35 -15.90
C MET A 130 -38.36 -14.66 -15.27
N THR A 131 -38.00 -14.91 -14.01
CA THR A 131 -38.44 -16.12 -13.29
C THR A 131 -39.94 -16.09 -13.02
N GLU A 132 -40.50 -14.92 -12.68
CA GLU A 132 -41.95 -14.76 -12.53
C GLU A 132 -42.69 -14.95 -13.85
N GLU A 133 -42.17 -14.39 -14.96
CA GLU A 133 -42.72 -14.52 -16.30
C GLU A 133 -42.72 -15.99 -16.75
N GLU A 134 -41.60 -16.70 -16.64
CA GLU A 134 -41.51 -18.13 -16.97
C GLU A 134 -42.51 -18.98 -16.17
N ASN A 135 -42.68 -18.69 -14.88
CA ASN A 135 -43.66 -19.38 -14.04
C ASN A 135 -45.11 -19.09 -14.45
N ALA A 136 -45.41 -17.84 -14.82
CA ALA A 136 -46.73 -17.46 -15.29
C ALA A 136 -47.07 -18.13 -16.64
N GLU A 137 -46.13 -18.14 -17.58
CA GLU A 137 -46.27 -18.82 -18.87
C GLU A 137 -46.49 -20.33 -18.70
N ALA A 138 -45.71 -20.98 -17.82
CA ALA A 138 -45.87 -22.39 -17.52
C ALA A 138 -47.26 -22.72 -16.93
N ALA A 139 -47.76 -21.88 -16.02
CA ALA A 139 -49.08 -22.05 -15.42
C ALA A 139 -50.21 -21.84 -16.46
N GLU A 140 -50.06 -20.89 -17.38
CA GLU A 140 -51.01 -20.69 -18.48
C GLU A 140 -51.00 -21.87 -19.46
N GLU A 141 -49.83 -22.41 -19.79
CA GLU A 141 -49.71 -23.56 -20.68
C GLU A 141 -50.39 -24.81 -20.08
N GLU A 142 -50.22 -25.06 -18.77
CA GLU A 142 -50.93 -26.15 -18.08
C GLU A 142 -52.44 -25.97 -18.16
N ARG A 143 -52.96 -24.76 -17.88
CA ARG A 143 -54.40 -24.48 -18.01
C ARG A 143 -54.91 -24.72 -19.42
N ARG A 144 -54.15 -24.31 -20.43
CA ARG A 144 -54.52 -24.53 -21.84
C ARG A 144 -54.55 -26.03 -22.17
N LYS A 145 -53.58 -26.81 -21.68
CA LYS A 145 -53.55 -28.27 -21.83
C LYS A 145 -54.76 -28.94 -21.15
N GLU A 146 -55.14 -28.49 -19.95
CA GLU A 146 -56.31 -29.00 -19.22
C GLU A 146 -57.61 -28.74 -20.00
N GLN A 147 -57.82 -27.50 -20.45
CA GLN A 147 -58.99 -27.12 -21.28
C GLN A 147 -59.04 -27.90 -22.59
N GLN A 148 -57.89 -28.13 -23.25
CA GLN A 148 -57.82 -28.95 -24.45
C GLN A 148 -58.22 -30.40 -24.18
N LYS A 149 -57.82 -30.99 -23.04
CA LYS A 149 -58.27 -32.33 -22.65
C LYS A 149 -59.78 -32.39 -22.43
N GLU A 150 -60.35 -31.43 -21.70
CA GLU A 150 -61.81 -31.38 -21.48
C GLU A 150 -62.59 -31.24 -22.79
N THR A 151 -62.16 -30.35 -23.68
CA THR A 151 -62.80 -30.18 -25.00
C THR A 151 -62.69 -31.45 -25.84
N LEU A 152 -61.54 -32.12 -25.88
CA LEU A 152 -61.37 -33.43 -26.54
C LEU A 152 -62.33 -34.50 -26.00
N VAL A 153 -62.47 -34.61 -24.67
CA VAL A 153 -63.41 -35.54 -24.02
C VAL A 153 -64.85 -35.22 -24.41
N SER A 154 -65.22 -33.94 -24.45
CA SER A 154 -66.58 -33.51 -24.85
C SER A 154 -66.89 -33.87 -26.32
N ILE A 155 -65.91 -33.72 -27.21
CA ILE A 155 -66.02 -34.09 -28.63
C ILE A 155 -66.16 -35.61 -28.74
N GLU A 156 -65.35 -36.38 -28.03
CA GLU A 156 -65.42 -37.86 -28.03
C GLU A 156 -66.81 -38.35 -27.59
N SER A 157 -67.35 -37.79 -26.49
CA SER A 157 -68.69 -38.11 -26.01
C SER A 157 -69.77 -37.76 -27.04
N THR A 158 -69.64 -36.61 -27.71
CA THR A 158 -70.59 -36.17 -28.74
C THR A 158 -70.55 -37.09 -29.96
N LEU A 159 -69.36 -37.51 -30.40
CA LEU A 159 -69.19 -38.47 -31.49
C LEU A 159 -69.78 -39.84 -31.14
N GLN A 160 -69.58 -40.33 -29.92
CA GLN A 160 -70.20 -41.58 -29.46
C GLN A 160 -71.73 -41.52 -29.53
N LYS A 161 -72.34 -40.43 -29.05
CA LYS A 161 -73.80 -40.23 -29.15
C LYS A 161 -74.28 -40.20 -30.60
N LEU A 162 -73.59 -39.47 -31.47
CA LEU A 162 -73.94 -39.43 -32.90
C LEU A 162 -73.85 -40.81 -33.56
N ILE A 163 -72.84 -41.62 -33.22
CA ILE A 163 -72.72 -42.99 -33.71
C ILE A 163 -73.94 -43.83 -33.26
N GLU A 164 -74.32 -43.71 -31.99
CA GLU A 164 -75.46 -44.42 -31.43
C GLU A 164 -76.78 -43.98 -32.09
N GLU A 165 -76.97 -42.68 -32.31
CA GLU A 165 -78.13 -42.12 -33.04
C GLU A 165 -78.20 -42.62 -34.49
N VAL A 166 -77.06 -42.64 -35.21
CA VAL A 166 -76.98 -43.20 -36.58
C VAL A 166 -77.31 -44.69 -36.60
N GLU A 167 -76.87 -45.45 -35.59
CA GLU A 167 -77.17 -46.88 -35.47
C GLU A 167 -78.66 -47.13 -35.21
N GLN A 168 -79.30 -46.30 -34.38
CA GLN A 168 -80.75 -46.34 -34.16
C GLN A 168 -81.55 -46.00 -35.42
N LEU A 169 -81.12 -44.98 -36.18
CA LEU A 169 -81.75 -44.61 -37.47
C LEU A 169 -81.64 -45.75 -38.51
N LYS A 170 -80.48 -46.41 -38.59
CA LYS A 170 -80.33 -47.64 -39.41
C LYS A 170 -81.29 -48.76 -39.01
N ARG A 171 -81.72 -48.80 -37.74
CA ARG A 171 -82.62 -49.82 -37.20
C ARG A 171 -84.10 -49.51 -37.47
N THR A 172 -84.47 -48.23 -37.54
CA THR A 172 -85.84 -47.77 -37.80
C THR A 172 -86.21 -47.73 -39.29
N GLU A 173 -85.23 -47.69 -40.20
CA GLU A 173 -85.45 -47.76 -41.66
C GLU A 173 -85.68 -49.18 -42.23
N LYS A 174 -85.64 -50.26 -41.42
CA LYS A 174 -86.01 -51.59 -41.90
C LYS A 174 -87.52 -51.64 -42.21
N PRO A 175 -87.96 -51.94 -43.45
CA PRO A 175 -89.35 -51.84 -43.84
C PRO A 175 -90.20 -52.87 -43.10
N LYS A 176 -91.38 -52.43 -42.60
CA LYS A 176 -92.37 -53.31 -41.97
C LYS A 176 -93.02 -54.18 -43.03
N ASP A 177 -92.63 -55.46 -43.09
CA ASP A 177 -93.33 -56.47 -43.89
C ASP A 177 -94.78 -56.63 -43.38
N VAL A 178 -95.71 -56.35 -44.29
CA VAL A 178 -97.16 -56.47 -44.10
C VAL A 178 -97.55 -57.95 -44.18
N LYS A 179 -98.21 -58.46 -43.14
CA LYS A 179 -98.86 -59.80 -43.14
C LYS A 179 -99.92 -59.90 -44.25
N PRO A 180 -100.10 -61.07 -44.87
CA PRO A 180 -101.42 -61.53 -45.25
C PRO A 180 -101.96 -62.55 -44.23
N MET A 181 -103.27 -62.45 -43.98
CA MET A 181 -104.14 -63.55 -43.54
C MET A 181 -103.85 -64.78 -44.42
N PHE A 182 -103.76 -66.00 -43.89
CA PHE A 182 -104.84 -66.82 -43.33
C PHE A 182 -104.26 -67.92 -42.44
#